data_AF-A0A1V9Z1C4-F1
#
_entry.id   AF-A0A1V9Z1C4-F1
#
_cell.length_a   1.000
_cell.length_b   1.000
_cell.length_c   1.000
_cell.angle_alpha   90.00
_cell.angle_beta   90.00
_cell.angle_gamma   90.00
#
_symmetry.space_group_name_H-M   'P 1'
#
loop_
_entity.id
_entity.type
_entity.pdbx_description
1 polymer ?
#
loop_
_entity_poly.entity_id
_entity_poly.type
_entity_poly.pdbx_seq_one_letter_code
_entity_poly.pdbx_strand_id
1 'polypeptide(L)'
;MATQWRPLRPFDPEDAQLMESQADRVVLMEEIQPFLIEIGSNWQFELYISLLSLLGVAPQDRSFSAVTTIYDDTFAGDVLGMCEAFLDYNKPLHADLKLLKKTLVDKLVISNTTLADPTKVEWIRRLFQQGYHQFTDPTSRTLCLLWALEFETKLGLHINSLESATTFAKELLALDPSLQLYERYAYMELNFGNAKMAQRICDKTILSLASSLDKHRFLYYRLKLEDDPWRSLYILYQAYYPKADSLHKAEKRLKKQKLSMKHILSPQMQRELSENLANDVDTALVQVRQSGTASRLEVPVIAICLYHQLYVHCIINGKSNILPSLKEGLSKLESLTAISPRKNALERVHPGQIIREWFIVSALDFLANSNPSPKEWREATLIAISTIPSQPVFAQLFVAAYKNNTMSQQVQRFVQYSIRSSMNKFDSPAPLIWQIALLKELYRVEKAGVENCCARHAWGSVAIRRIRQLFEDALSHTSWRSEGFVALTILYLAESVNAALWRLYLRFELKVGQVDRAIKVLYRSIHKCPWSKALYLDSIKVLRPYVDIDTIQEILSWLVAKDIYIRYES
;
A
#
# COMPACT_ATOMS: atom_id res chain seq x y z
N MET A 1 -16.48 -31.71 -14.48
CA MET A 1 -16.25 -31.46 -13.05
C MET A 1 -14.75 -31.41 -12.84
N ALA A 2 -14.16 -30.22 -12.69
CA ALA A 2 -12.73 -30.10 -12.44
C ALA A 2 -12.46 -30.68 -11.04
N THR A 3 -11.84 -31.85 -10.99
CA THR A 3 -11.39 -32.48 -9.74
C THR A 3 -10.40 -31.53 -9.08
N GLN A 4 -10.74 -31.09 -7.86
CA GLN A 4 -9.91 -30.22 -7.05
C GLN A 4 -8.51 -30.85 -6.94
N TRP A 5 -7.48 -30.15 -7.41
CA TRP A 5 -6.10 -30.65 -7.39
C TRP A 5 -5.71 -30.97 -5.93
N ARG A 6 -5.43 -32.26 -5.65
CA ARG A 6 -4.86 -32.73 -4.38
C ARG A 6 -3.60 -33.57 -4.64
N PRO A 7 -2.57 -33.50 -3.78
CA PRO A 7 -1.47 -34.45 -3.82
C PRO A 7 -1.99 -35.88 -3.70
N LEU A 8 -1.53 -36.78 -4.57
CA LEU A 8 -1.88 -38.20 -4.54
C LEU A 8 -0.97 -38.92 -3.55
N ARG A 9 -1.58 -39.75 -2.70
CA ARG A 9 -0.86 -40.53 -1.68
C ARG A 9 -0.65 -41.95 -2.19
N PRO A 10 0.58 -42.48 -2.19
CA PRO A 10 0.87 -43.84 -2.67
C PRO A 10 0.10 -44.94 -1.96
N PHE A 11 -0.27 -44.68 -0.71
CA PHE A 11 -0.92 -45.64 0.18
C PHE A 11 -2.44 -45.43 0.29
N ASP A 12 -3.01 -44.45 -0.42
CA ASP A 12 -4.45 -44.23 -0.48
C ASP A 12 -5.04 -45.03 -1.67
N PRO A 13 -5.89 -46.04 -1.42
CA PRO A 13 -6.45 -46.87 -2.48
C PRO A 13 -7.33 -46.09 -3.47
N GLU A 14 -7.88 -44.94 -3.08
CA GLU A 14 -8.63 -44.05 -3.99
C GLU A 14 -7.73 -43.34 -5.00
N ASP A 15 -6.44 -43.16 -4.67
CA ASP A 15 -5.47 -42.47 -5.52
C ASP A 15 -4.75 -43.42 -6.49
N ALA A 16 -4.76 -44.73 -6.23
CA ALA A 16 -4.01 -45.74 -7.00
C ALA A 16 -4.30 -45.69 -8.51
N GLN A 17 -5.55 -45.45 -8.92
CA GLN A 17 -5.93 -45.34 -10.33
C GLN A 17 -5.47 -44.02 -10.98
N LEU A 18 -5.33 -42.96 -10.18
CA LEU A 18 -4.91 -41.65 -10.66
C LEU A 18 -3.38 -41.56 -10.76
N MET A 19 -2.63 -42.33 -9.96
CA MET A 19 -1.17 -42.32 -9.93
C MET A 19 -0.52 -42.67 -11.26
N GLU A 20 -1.07 -43.63 -12.02
CA GLU A 20 -0.55 -44.00 -13.34
C GLU A 20 -0.75 -42.87 -14.38
N SER A 21 -1.89 -42.19 -14.30
CA SER A 21 -2.24 -41.11 -15.23
C SER A 21 -1.62 -39.75 -14.89
N GLN A 22 -1.27 -39.53 -13.61
CA GLN A 22 -0.86 -38.24 -13.05
C GLN A 22 0.27 -38.42 -12.03
N ALA A 23 1.37 -39.02 -12.49
CA ALA A 23 2.54 -39.30 -11.66
C ALA A 23 3.16 -38.05 -11.02
N ASP A 24 3.01 -36.88 -11.66
CA ASP A 24 3.48 -35.57 -11.16
C ASP A 24 2.76 -35.11 -9.89
N ARG A 25 1.59 -35.69 -9.57
CA ARG A 25 0.82 -35.39 -8.35
C ARG A 25 1.21 -36.27 -7.17
N VAL A 26 2.00 -37.33 -7.37
CA VAL A 26 2.36 -38.28 -6.31
C VAL A 26 3.37 -37.65 -5.37
N VAL A 27 3.05 -37.60 -4.07
CA VAL A 27 3.94 -37.05 -3.05
C VAL A 27 4.29 -38.15 -2.04
N LEU A 28 5.57 -38.52 -2.03
CA LEU A 28 6.13 -39.53 -1.13
C LEU A 28 6.42 -38.90 0.24
N MET A 29 5.37 -38.69 1.03
CA MET A 29 5.50 -38.01 2.33
C MET A 29 6.53 -38.69 3.27
N GLU A 30 6.69 -40.02 3.18
CA GLU A 30 7.69 -40.77 3.95
C GLU A 30 9.13 -40.43 3.55
N GLU A 31 9.37 -40.15 2.26
CA GLU A 31 10.69 -39.72 1.79
C GLU A 31 10.98 -38.26 2.14
N ILE A 32 9.93 -37.44 2.25
CA ILE A 32 10.05 -36.01 2.57
C ILE A 32 10.11 -35.81 4.09
N GLN A 33 9.55 -36.73 4.89
CA GLN A 33 9.45 -36.63 6.35
C GLN A 33 10.81 -36.34 7.04
N PRO A 34 11.94 -36.97 6.66
CA PRO A 34 13.25 -36.64 7.22
C PRO A 34 13.73 -35.21 6.90
N PHE A 35 13.18 -34.58 5.87
CA PHE A 35 13.49 -33.22 5.43
C PHE A 35 12.48 -32.18 5.94
N LEU A 36 11.41 -32.62 6.64
CA LEU A 36 10.48 -31.71 7.29
C LEU A 36 11.15 -31.13 8.52
N ILE A 37 11.32 -29.81 8.51
CA ILE A 37 11.81 -29.07 9.67
C ILE A 37 10.63 -28.53 10.48
N GLU A 38 10.72 -28.62 11.80
CA GLU A 38 9.77 -27.96 12.67
C GLU A 38 10.03 -26.44 12.62
N ILE A 39 9.01 -25.70 12.25
CA ILE A 39 9.11 -24.25 12.12
C ILE A 39 8.73 -23.66 13.48
N GLY A 40 9.70 -23.00 14.11
CA GLY A 40 9.45 -22.29 15.36
C GLY A 40 8.29 -21.30 15.23
N SER A 41 7.49 -21.16 16.30
CA SER A 41 6.27 -20.34 16.36
C SER A 41 6.45 -18.92 15.80
N ASN A 42 7.64 -18.33 15.98
CA ASN A 42 7.99 -17.00 15.49
C ASN A 42 7.96 -16.86 13.95
N TRP A 43 8.20 -17.95 13.23
CA TRP A 43 8.27 -17.97 11.76
C TRP A 43 6.96 -18.44 11.11
N GLN A 44 6.09 -19.11 11.86
CA GLN A 44 4.82 -19.64 11.34
C GLN A 44 3.95 -18.53 10.74
N PHE A 45 3.86 -17.38 11.42
CA PHE A 45 3.07 -16.24 10.93
C PHE A 45 3.69 -15.58 9.69
N GLU A 46 5.02 -15.45 9.62
CA GLU A 46 5.72 -14.88 8.45
C GLU A 46 5.63 -15.81 7.23
N LEU A 47 5.69 -17.13 7.44
CA LEU A 47 5.43 -18.10 6.38
C LEU A 47 3.99 -18.08 5.91
N TYR A 48 3.04 -17.92 6.82
CA TYR A 48 1.64 -17.76 6.49
C TYR A 48 1.40 -16.52 5.61
N ILE A 49 2.01 -15.38 5.94
CA ILE A 49 2.01 -14.18 5.08
C ILE A 49 2.64 -14.45 3.72
N SER A 50 3.76 -15.17 3.70
CA SER A 50 4.47 -15.51 2.45
C SER A 50 3.62 -16.39 1.54
N LEU A 51 2.93 -17.37 2.12
CA LEU A 51 1.99 -18.24 1.40
C LEU A 51 0.81 -17.45 0.83
N LEU A 52 0.19 -16.56 1.61
CA LEU A 52 -0.86 -15.68 1.10
C LEU A 52 -0.34 -14.80 -0.05
N SER A 53 0.87 -14.27 0.07
CA SER A 53 1.49 -13.42 -0.97
C SER A 53 1.67 -14.19 -2.28
N LEU A 54 2.06 -15.46 -2.24
CA LEU A 54 2.14 -16.33 -3.42
C LEU A 54 0.79 -16.53 -4.11
N LEU A 55 -0.30 -16.48 -3.35
CA LEU A 55 -1.67 -16.53 -3.87
C LEU A 55 -2.20 -15.16 -4.29
N GLY A 56 -1.34 -14.13 -4.29
CA GLY A 56 -1.69 -12.77 -4.67
C GLY A 56 -2.48 -12.02 -3.59
N VAL A 57 -2.36 -12.41 -2.31
CA VAL A 57 -2.89 -11.70 -1.15
C VAL A 57 -1.73 -11.29 -0.26
N ALA A 58 -1.37 -10.01 -0.25
CA ALA A 58 -0.31 -9.50 0.61
C ALA A 58 -0.90 -8.56 1.67
N PRO A 59 -0.33 -8.45 2.88
CA PRO A 59 -0.64 -7.34 3.77
C PRO A 59 -0.31 -6.02 3.08
N GLN A 60 -1.14 -5.00 3.33
CA GLN A 60 -0.84 -3.64 2.90
C GLN A 60 0.35 -3.15 3.75
N ASP A 61 1.54 -3.15 3.16
CA ASP A 61 2.72 -2.64 3.82
C ASP A 61 2.55 -1.14 4.09
N ARG A 62 2.48 -0.80 5.39
CA ARG A 62 2.50 0.57 5.89
C ARG A 62 3.94 0.89 6.18
N SER A 63 4.47 1.81 5.41
CA SER A 63 5.87 1.98 5.03
C SER A 63 6.40 0.80 4.24
N PHE A 64 7.04 1.11 3.12
CA PHE A 64 7.72 0.17 2.23
C PHE A 64 8.44 -0.92 3.04
N SER A 65 7.79 -2.07 3.21
CA SER A 65 8.52 -3.30 3.42
C SER A 65 9.20 -3.58 2.10
N ALA A 66 10.33 -4.24 2.22
CA ALA A 66 10.92 -4.90 1.10
C ALA A 66 9.83 -5.56 0.25
N VAL A 67 9.71 -5.21 -1.04
CA VAL A 67 9.25 -6.12 -2.11
C VAL A 67 9.46 -7.55 -1.62
N THR A 68 8.36 -8.20 -1.27
CA THR A 68 8.34 -9.36 -0.36
C THR A 68 8.83 -10.62 -1.04
N THR A 69 9.18 -10.56 -2.32
CA THR A 69 9.81 -11.66 -3.04
C THR A 69 10.92 -11.15 -3.96
N ILE A 70 12.02 -11.92 -4.02
CA ILE A 70 13.10 -11.76 -5.02
C ILE A 70 12.55 -11.75 -6.47
N TYR A 71 11.35 -12.29 -6.66
CA TYR A 71 10.68 -12.51 -7.94
C TYR A 71 9.46 -11.61 -8.16
N ASP A 72 9.27 -10.54 -7.37
CA ASP A 72 8.15 -9.65 -7.62
C ASP A 72 8.37 -8.90 -8.92
N ASP A 73 7.71 -9.41 -9.95
CA ASP A 73 7.68 -8.88 -11.30
C ASP A 73 6.46 -7.96 -11.48
N THR A 74 5.75 -7.55 -10.42
CA THR A 74 4.52 -6.76 -10.56
C THR A 74 4.78 -5.26 -10.48
N PHE A 75 4.24 -4.53 -11.45
CA PHE A 75 4.20 -3.06 -11.45
C PHE A 75 3.00 -2.49 -10.66
N ALA A 76 2.39 -3.29 -9.79
CA ALA A 76 1.05 -3.02 -9.30
C ALA A 76 1.04 -1.90 -8.23
N GLY A 77 0.34 -0.80 -8.54
CA GLY A 77 -0.02 0.23 -7.57
C GLY A 77 1.09 1.23 -7.21
N ASP A 78 2.25 1.16 -7.85
CA ASP A 78 3.41 2.01 -7.58
C ASP A 78 3.72 3.01 -8.72
N VAL A 79 4.81 3.76 -8.58
CA VAL A 79 5.26 4.72 -9.62
C VAL A 79 5.60 4.01 -10.93
N LEU A 80 6.13 2.79 -10.87
CA LEU A 80 6.50 2.02 -12.05
C LEU A 80 5.26 1.60 -12.86
N GLY A 81 4.18 1.18 -12.21
CA GLY A 81 2.90 0.88 -12.88
C GLY A 81 2.32 2.04 -13.65
N MET A 82 2.45 3.27 -13.12
CA MET A 82 2.06 4.46 -13.87
C MET A 82 2.93 4.67 -15.12
N CYS A 83 4.24 4.44 -14.99
CA CYS A 83 5.17 4.57 -16.11
C CYS A 83 4.91 3.49 -17.17
N GLU A 84 4.67 2.24 -16.77
CA GLU A 84 4.30 1.14 -17.66
C GLU A 84 3.00 1.47 -18.41
N ALA A 85 1.95 1.86 -17.66
CA ALA A 85 0.65 2.21 -18.22
C ALA A 85 0.73 3.33 -19.28
N PHE A 86 1.60 4.31 -19.06
CA PHE A 86 1.87 5.39 -20.02
C PHE A 86 2.60 4.86 -21.26
N LEU A 87 3.65 4.06 -21.07
CA LEU A 87 4.46 3.53 -22.17
C LEU A 87 3.68 2.56 -23.05
N ASP A 88 2.92 1.64 -22.46
CA ASP A 88 2.21 0.59 -23.20
C ASP A 88 0.90 1.12 -23.81
N TYR A 89 0.11 1.85 -23.03
CA TYR A 89 -1.27 2.19 -23.40
C TYR A 89 -1.53 3.68 -23.64
N ASN A 90 -0.49 4.55 -23.59
CA ASN A 90 -0.65 6.01 -23.62
C ASN A 90 -1.66 6.52 -22.57
N LYS A 91 -1.79 5.82 -21.44
CA LYS A 91 -2.69 6.27 -20.37
C LYS A 91 -2.14 7.58 -19.79
N PRO A 92 -2.98 8.62 -19.61
CA PRO A 92 -2.53 9.89 -19.07
C PRO A 92 -1.99 9.70 -17.65
N LEU A 93 -0.90 10.39 -17.35
CA LEU A 93 -0.29 10.37 -16.03
C LEU A 93 -1.15 11.24 -15.11
N HIS A 94 -1.75 10.61 -14.11
CA HIS A 94 -2.51 11.32 -13.09
C HIS A 94 -2.25 10.67 -11.74
N ALA A 95 -2.04 11.49 -10.72
CA ALA A 95 -2.00 11.00 -9.35
C ALA A 95 -3.43 10.63 -8.92
N ASP A 96 -3.62 9.38 -8.51
CA ASP A 96 -4.91 8.92 -8.02
C ASP A 96 -5.02 9.21 -6.51
N LEU A 97 -5.80 10.24 -6.17
CA LEU A 97 -6.08 10.59 -4.77
C LEU A 97 -6.79 9.45 -4.02
N LYS A 98 -7.42 8.49 -4.71
CA LYS A 98 -8.00 7.30 -4.07
C LYS A 98 -6.92 6.42 -3.43
N LEU A 99 -5.66 6.53 -3.86
CA LEU A 99 -4.54 5.83 -3.22
C LEU A 99 -4.33 6.27 -1.78
N LEU A 100 -4.56 7.55 -1.43
CA LEU A 100 -4.51 8.02 -0.04
C LEU A 100 -5.53 7.25 0.83
N LYS A 101 -6.75 7.06 0.31
CA LYS A 101 -7.80 6.32 1.02
C LYS A 101 -7.44 4.84 1.18
N LYS A 102 -6.88 4.22 0.15
CA LYS A 102 -6.37 2.84 0.23
C LYS A 102 -5.26 2.71 1.27
N THR A 103 -4.27 3.60 1.27
CA THR A 103 -3.17 3.59 2.26
C THR A 103 -3.68 3.75 3.70
N LEU A 104 -4.72 4.55 3.94
CA LEU A 104 -5.27 4.75 5.28
C LEU A 104 -5.96 3.52 5.84
N VAL A 105 -6.71 2.80 5.01
CA VAL A 105 -7.73 1.87 5.51
C VAL A 105 -7.57 0.43 5.02
N ASP A 106 -6.99 0.20 3.86
CA ASP A 106 -6.73 -1.15 3.38
C ASP A 106 -5.68 -1.81 4.28
N LYS A 107 -5.93 -3.08 4.60
CA LYS A 107 -5.05 -3.98 5.35
C LYS A 107 -4.44 -5.05 4.46
N LEU A 108 -5.02 -5.32 3.29
CA LEU A 108 -4.56 -6.29 2.31
C LEU A 108 -4.48 -5.66 0.92
N VAL A 109 -3.51 -6.07 0.12
CA VAL A 109 -3.47 -5.91 -1.35
C VAL A 109 -3.82 -7.25 -1.97
N ILE A 110 -4.79 -7.26 -2.88
CA ILE A 110 -5.24 -8.50 -3.54
C ILE A 110 -5.13 -8.32 -5.04
N SER A 111 -4.53 -9.29 -5.71
CA SER A 111 -4.40 -9.30 -7.16
C SER A 111 -5.76 -9.54 -7.83
N ASN A 112 -6.02 -8.87 -8.96
CA ASN A 112 -7.27 -9.08 -9.71
C ASN A 112 -7.38 -10.51 -10.25
N THR A 113 -6.26 -11.17 -10.56
CA THR A 113 -6.26 -12.56 -11.02
C THR A 113 -6.63 -13.54 -9.91
N THR A 114 -6.30 -13.21 -8.66
CA THR A 114 -6.75 -13.96 -7.47
C THR A 114 -8.26 -13.83 -7.27
N LEU A 115 -8.80 -12.61 -7.36
CA LEU A 115 -10.24 -12.37 -7.17
C LEU A 115 -11.09 -13.00 -8.27
N ALA A 116 -10.55 -13.10 -9.49
CA ALA A 116 -11.25 -13.70 -10.63
C ALA A 116 -11.23 -15.24 -10.62
N ASP A 117 -10.35 -15.87 -9.84
CA ASP A 117 -10.17 -17.33 -9.81
C ASP A 117 -10.88 -17.94 -8.58
N PRO A 118 -12.03 -18.62 -8.78
CA PRO A 118 -12.81 -19.17 -7.68
C PRO A 118 -12.05 -20.26 -6.91
N THR A 119 -11.10 -20.96 -7.54
CA THR A 119 -10.32 -22.01 -6.86
C THR A 119 -9.31 -21.41 -5.89
N LYS A 120 -8.66 -20.29 -6.28
CA LYS A 120 -7.78 -19.53 -5.37
C LYS A 120 -8.58 -18.90 -4.24
N VAL A 121 -9.76 -18.33 -4.53
CA VAL A 121 -10.64 -17.75 -3.52
C VAL A 121 -10.99 -18.76 -2.43
N GLU A 122 -11.43 -19.96 -2.83
CA GLU A 122 -11.78 -21.02 -1.88
C GLU A 122 -10.58 -21.51 -1.08
N TRP A 123 -9.40 -21.62 -1.71
CA TRP A 123 -8.19 -22.00 -1.00
C TRP A 123 -7.77 -20.95 0.04
N ILE A 124 -7.83 -19.66 -0.31
CA ILE A 124 -7.52 -18.56 0.60
C ILE A 124 -8.48 -18.55 1.80
N ARG A 125 -9.78 -18.79 1.60
CA ARG A 125 -10.75 -18.94 2.70
C ARG A 125 -10.36 -20.03 3.68
N ARG A 126 -9.97 -21.20 3.16
CA ARG A 126 -9.48 -22.32 3.99
C ARG A 126 -8.19 -21.98 4.72
N LEU A 127 -7.28 -21.25 4.09
CA LEU A 127 -6.06 -20.79 4.75
C LEU A 127 -6.35 -19.85 5.93
N PHE A 128 -7.29 -18.91 5.79
CA PHE A 128 -7.70 -18.06 6.91
C PHE A 128 -8.30 -18.86 8.07
N GLN A 129 -9.15 -19.85 7.77
CA GLN A 129 -9.70 -20.75 8.78
C GLN A 129 -8.59 -21.57 9.47
N GLN A 130 -7.67 -22.15 8.70
CA GLN A 130 -6.54 -22.91 9.24
C GLN A 130 -5.63 -22.04 10.11
N GLY A 131 -5.29 -20.84 9.66
CA GLY A 131 -4.49 -19.89 10.43
C GLY A 131 -5.11 -19.55 11.78
N TYR A 132 -6.42 -19.27 11.82
CA TYR A 132 -7.14 -19.02 13.07
C TYR A 132 -7.06 -20.20 14.06
N HIS A 133 -7.14 -21.44 13.58
CA HIS A 133 -7.05 -22.63 14.43
C HIS A 133 -5.63 -23.01 14.83
N GLN A 134 -4.62 -22.72 13.99
CA GLN A 134 -3.23 -23.10 14.22
C GLN A 134 -2.47 -22.11 15.10
N PHE A 135 -2.75 -20.81 15.01
CA PHE A 135 -2.05 -19.82 15.81
C PHE A 135 -2.51 -19.85 17.27
N THR A 136 -1.57 -20.00 18.20
CA THR A 136 -1.84 -19.96 19.64
C THR A 136 -1.90 -18.52 20.17
N ASP A 137 -1.09 -17.63 19.59
CA ASP A 137 -1.05 -16.20 19.91
C ASP A 137 -2.39 -15.51 19.56
N PRO A 138 -3.04 -14.84 20.54
CA PRO A 138 -4.27 -14.09 20.30
C PRO A 138 -4.15 -13.02 19.21
N THR A 139 -2.99 -12.38 19.09
CA THR A 139 -2.77 -11.30 18.11
C THR A 139 -2.85 -11.83 16.68
N SER A 140 -2.12 -12.91 16.40
CA SER A 140 -2.07 -13.59 15.10
C SER A 140 -3.43 -14.18 14.72
N ARG A 141 -4.18 -14.74 15.68
CA ARG A 141 -5.56 -15.19 15.46
C ARG A 141 -6.49 -14.05 15.06
N THR A 142 -6.45 -12.94 15.82
CA THR A 142 -7.27 -11.75 15.53
C THR A 142 -6.93 -11.20 14.14
N LEU A 143 -5.64 -11.15 13.78
CA LEU A 143 -5.19 -10.71 12.46
C LEU A 143 -5.71 -11.60 11.33
N CYS A 144 -5.78 -12.92 11.52
CA CYS A 144 -6.39 -13.82 10.53
C CYS A 144 -7.86 -13.49 10.29
N LEU A 145 -8.63 -13.22 11.35
CA LEU A 145 -10.04 -12.83 11.22
C LEU A 145 -10.19 -11.47 10.53
N LEU A 146 -9.35 -10.50 10.88
CA LEU A 146 -9.34 -9.17 10.25
C LEU A 146 -9.00 -9.25 8.76
N TRP A 147 -8.03 -10.08 8.38
CA TRP A 147 -7.64 -10.30 6.99
C TRP A 147 -8.67 -11.12 6.21
N ALA A 148 -9.35 -12.08 6.85
CA ALA A 148 -10.47 -12.80 6.23
C ALA A 148 -11.62 -11.84 5.90
N LEU A 149 -12.02 -10.99 6.85
CA LEU A 149 -13.04 -9.96 6.62
C LEU A 149 -12.60 -8.93 5.58
N GLU A 150 -11.31 -8.56 5.63
CA GLU A 150 -10.46 -8.09 4.53
C GLU A 150 -10.89 -8.56 3.15
N PHE A 151 -10.52 -9.82 2.96
CA PHE A 151 -10.62 -10.52 1.71
C PHE A 151 -12.07 -10.60 1.23
N GLU A 152 -13.02 -10.94 2.11
CA GLU A 152 -14.44 -11.00 1.76
C GLU A 152 -15.02 -9.63 1.39
N THR A 153 -14.56 -8.54 2.02
CA THR A 153 -14.98 -7.18 1.65
C THR A 153 -14.59 -6.88 0.19
N LYS A 154 -13.33 -7.15 -0.17
CA LYS A 154 -12.81 -6.90 -1.52
C LYS A 154 -13.39 -7.84 -2.56
N LEU A 155 -13.58 -9.10 -2.20
CA LEU A 155 -14.25 -10.09 -3.05
C LEU A 155 -15.70 -9.69 -3.31
N GLY A 156 -16.46 -9.35 -2.27
CA GLY A 156 -17.85 -8.91 -2.39
C GLY A 156 -18.02 -7.71 -3.32
N LEU A 157 -17.09 -6.74 -3.27
CA LEU A 157 -17.04 -5.63 -4.23
C LEU A 157 -16.70 -6.07 -5.66
N HIS A 158 -15.82 -7.06 -5.83
CA HIS A 158 -15.42 -7.57 -7.15
C HIS A 158 -16.56 -8.33 -7.85
N ILE A 159 -17.24 -9.21 -7.12
CA ILE A 159 -18.36 -10.01 -7.66
C ILE A 159 -19.74 -9.37 -7.48
N ASN A 160 -19.78 -8.16 -6.89
CA ASN A 160 -21.01 -7.43 -6.56
C ASN A 160 -22.01 -8.22 -5.68
N SER A 161 -21.49 -9.06 -4.77
CA SER A 161 -22.28 -9.89 -3.84
C SER A 161 -22.00 -9.47 -2.40
N LEU A 162 -22.65 -8.40 -1.95
CA LEU A 162 -22.37 -7.76 -0.67
C LEU A 162 -22.93 -8.56 0.52
N GLU A 163 -24.07 -9.24 0.34
CA GLU A 163 -24.78 -9.94 1.42
C GLU A 163 -23.92 -11.03 2.07
N SER A 164 -23.22 -11.83 1.25
CA SER A 164 -22.33 -12.90 1.73
C SER A 164 -21.22 -12.38 2.64
N ALA A 165 -20.66 -11.21 2.37
CA ALA A 165 -19.63 -10.60 3.21
C ALA A 165 -20.24 -10.07 4.52
N THR A 166 -21.47 -9.54 4.49
CA THR A 166 -22.17 -9.08 5.69
C THR A 166 -22.57 -10.23 6.63
N THR A 167 -22.96 -11.38 6.09
CA THR A 167 -23.25 -12.58 6.90
C THR A 167 -21.98 -13.11 7.54
N PHE A 168 -20.90 -13.21 6.76
CA PHE A 168 -19.60 -13.62 7.25
C PHE A 168 -19.09 -12.70 8.37
N ALA A 169 -19.24 -11.39 8.24
CA ALA A 169 -18.85 -10.44 9.30
C ALA A 169 -19.58 -10.70 10.63
N LYS A 170 -20.88 -11.03 10.58
CA LYS A 170 -21.68 -11.33 11.77
C LYS A 170 -21.26 -12.65 12.41
N GLU A 171 -20.94 -13.66 11.60
CA GLU A 171 -20.39 -14.93 12.09
C GLU A 171 -19.04 -14.71 12.79
N LEU A 172 -18.15 -13.91 12.20
CA LEU A 172 -16.87 -13.58 12.82
C LEU A 172 -17.04 -12.82 14.13
N LEU A 173 -17.97 -11.85 14.21
CA LEU A 173 -18.25 -11.12 15.46
C LEU A 173 -18.87 -12.01 16.54
N ALA A 174 -19.59 -13.07 16.15
CA ALA A 174 -20.10 -14.06 17.10
C ALA A 174 -18.97 -14.95 17.65
N LEU A 175 -17.94 -15.21 16.85
CA LEU A 175 -16.74 -15.97 17.27
C LEU A 175 -15.79 -15.13 18.12
N ASP A 176 -15.54 -13.88 17.73
CA ASP A 176 -14.66 -12.94 18.42
C ASP A 176 -15.25 -11.51 18.40
N PRO A 177 -15.88 -11.05 19.49
CA PRO A 177 -16.42 -9.69 19.58
C PRO A 177 -15.32 -8.65 19.89
N SER A 178 -14.16 -8.75 19.23
CA SER A 178 -13.03 -7.83 19.44
C SER A 178 -13.30 -6.44 18.86
N LEU A 179 -12.69 -5.42 19.48
CA LEU A 179 -12.80 -4.03 19.07
C LEU A 179 -12.37 -3.83 17.61
N GLN A 180 -11.29 -4.51 17.20
CA GLN A 180 -10.74 -4.44 15.86
C GLN A 180 -11.71 -5.00 14.82
N LEU A 181 -12.46 -6.07 15.13
CA LEU A 181 -13.45 -6.63 14.22
C LEU A 181 -14.65 -5.70 14.05
N TYR A 182 -15.11 -5.05 15.12
CA TYR A 182 -16.15 -4.01 15.02
C TYR A 182 -15.70 -2.83 14.16
N GLU A 183 -14.45 -2.37 14.33
CA GLU A 183 -13.86 -1.32 13.49
C GLU A 183 -13.87 -1.74 12.02
N ARG A 184 -13.42 -2.97 11.75
CA ARG A 184 -13.33 -3.52 10.39
C ARG A 184 -14.71 -3.72 9.75
N TYR A 185 -15.69 -4.15 10.53
CA TYR A 185 -17.07 -4.28 10.08
C TYR A 185 -17.70 -2.92 9.73
N ALA A 186 -17.45 -1.87 10.55
CA ALA A 186 -17.89 -0.51 10.23
C ALA A 186 -17.29 0.00 8.91
N TYR A 187 -16.01 -0.28 8.65
CA TYR A 187 -15.38 0.04 7.37
C TYR A 187 -16.01 -0.72 6.20
N MET A 188 -16.27 -2.02 6.35
CA MET A 188 -16.91 -2.82 5.30
C MET A 188 -18.27 -2.24 4.90
N GLU A 189 -19.14 -1.95 5.88
CA GLU A 189 -20.45 -1.35 5.61
C GLU A 189 -20.33 0.03 4.94
N LEU A 190 -19.31 0.82 5.30
CA LEU A 190 -19.03 2.10 4.65
C LEU A 190 -18.61 1.91 3.19
N ASN A 191 -17.77 0.92 2.89
CA ASN A 191 -17.36 0.57 1.53
C ASN A 191 -18.51 0.04 0.67
N PHE A 192 -19.46 -0.66 1.28
CA PHE A 192 -20.68 -1.14 0.62
C PHE A 192 -21.71 -0.02 0.42
N GLY A 193 -21.43 1.21 0.86
CA GLY A 193 -22.33 2.35 0.74
C GLY A 193 -23.47 2.36 1.78
N ASN A 194 -23.39 1.49 2.79
CA ASN A 194 -24.43 1.28 3.79
C ASN A 194 -24.25 2.22 5.00
N ALA A 195 -24.27 3.53 4.73
CA ALA A 195 -23.94 4.59 5.70
C ALA A 195 -24.72 4.50 7.01
N LYS A 196 -26.00 4.11 6.96
CA LYS A 196 -26.85 3.95 8.15
C LYS A 196 -26.37 2.84 9.08
N MET A 197 -25.89 1.72 8.53
CA MET A 197 -25.40 0.61 9.33
C MET A 197 -24.04 0.97 9.94
N ALA A 198 -23.13 1.51 9.15
CA ALA A 198 -21.83 2.01 9.62
C ALA A 198 -22.01 3.04 10.76
N GLN A 199 -22.93 3.99 10.60
CA GLN A 199 -23.27 4.95 11.65
C GLN A 199 -23.74 4.26 12.94
N ARG A 200 -24.66 3.30 12.85
CA ARG A 200 -25.19 2.57 14.02
C ARG A 200 -24.09 1.81 14.76
N ILE A 201 -23.17 1.17 14.03
CA ILE A 201 -22.03 0.46 14.61
C ILE A 201 -21.17 1.46 15.38
N CYS A 202 -20.72 2.53 14.72
CA CYS A 202 -19.90 3.57 15.36
C CYS A 202 -20.58 4.18 16.60
N ASP A 203 -21.82 4.64 16.49
CA ASP A 203 -22.52 5.33 17.58
C ASP A 203 -22.72 4.39 18.79
N LYS A 204 -23.09 3.12 18.57
CA LYS A 204 -23.24 2.14 19.65
C LYS A 204 -21.91 1.80 20.31
N THR A 205 -20.87 1.57 19.52
CA THR A 205 -19.55 1.20 20.05
C THR A 205 -18.95 2.37 20.83
N ILE A 206 -19.03 3.61 20.33
CA ILE A 206 -18.56 4.80 21.06
C ILE A 206 -19.23 4.94 22.43
N LEU A 207 -20.52 4.67 22.53
CA LEU A 207 -21.26 4.73 23.81
C LEU A 207 -20.84 3.63 24.79
N SER A 208 -20.43 2.46 24.29
CA SER A 208 -19.97 1.34 25.13
C SER A 208 -18.53 1.49 25.64
N LEU A 209 -17.71 2.31 24.99
CA LEU A 209 -16.28 2.45 25.30
C LEU A 209 -16.03 3.40 26.47
N ALA A 210 -15.21 2.95 27.42
CA ALA A 210 -14.76 3.76 28.55
C ALA A 210 -13.56 4.67 28.16
N SER A 211 -12.61 4.12 27.42
CA SER A 211 -11.38 4.81 26.97
C SER A 211 -11.69 5.88 25.91
N SER A 212 -11.23 7.12 26.13
CA SER A 212 -11.29 8.19 25.11
C SER A 212 -10.47 7.82 23.85
N LEU A 213 -9.34 7.15 24.05
CA LEU A 213 -8.43 6.74 22.98
C LEU A 213 -9.09 5.73 22.03
N ASP A 214 -9.81 4.74 22.55
CA ASP A 214 -10.49 3.74 21.73
C ASP A 214 -11.66 4.34 20.95
N LYS A 215 -12.34 5.35 21.52
CA LYS A 215 -13.42 6.07 20.82
C LYS A 215 -12.91 6.73 19.55
N HIS A 216 -11.66 7.22 19.50
CA HIS A 216 -11.11 7.85 18.30
C HIS A 216 -11.15 6.95 17.06
N ARG A 217 -10.96 5.63 17.22
CA ARG A 217 -11.03 4.67 16.09
C ARG A 217 -12.39 4.72 15.40
N PHE A 218 -13.47 4.73 16.17
CA PHE A 218 -14.84 4.78 15.63
C PHE A 218 -15.26 6.18 15.24
N LEU A 219 -14.79 7.21 15.96
CA LEU A 219 -15.02 8.61 15.59
C LEU A 219 -14.45 8.88 14.20
N TYR A 220 -13.27 8.38 13.86
CA TYR A 220 -12.67 8.56 12.54
C TYR A 220 -13.63 8.18 11.40
N TYR A 221 -14.23 6.98 11.46
CA TYR A 221 -15.20 6.53 10.45
C TYR A 221 -16.52 7.30 10.55
N ARG A 222 -16.97 7.59 11.77
CA ARG A 222 -18.22 8.32 12.02
C ARG A 222 -18.19 9.72 11.41
N LEU A 223 -17.06 10.44 11.50
CA LEU A 223 -16.91 11.78 10.95
C LEU A 223 -16.89 11.77 9.42
N LYS A 224 -16.40 10.70 8.78
CA LYS A 224 -16.42 10.56 7.31
C LYS A 224 -17.82 10.39 6.73
N LEU A 225 -18.81 10.04 7.55
CA LEU A 225 -20.21 9.97 7.14
C LEU A 225 -20.92 11.32 7.20
N GLU A 226 -20.27 12.37 7.72
CA GLU A 226 -20.85 13.71 7.84
C GLU A 226 -20.39 14.64 6.73
N ASP A 227 -21.34 15.35 6.12
CA ASP A 227 -21.05 16.34 5.08
C ASP A 227 -20.69 17.71 5.65
N ASP A 228 -21.17 18.07 6.85
CA ASP A 228 -20.94 19.36 7.49
C ASP A 228 -19.85 19.26 8.58
N PRO A 229 -18.70 19.96 8.43
CA PRO A 229 -17.61 19.93 9.40
C PRO A 229 -18.03 20.32 10.82
N TRP A 230 -19.03 21.19 10.99
CA TRP A 230 -19.51 21.60 12.31
C TRP A 230 -20.34 20.52 13.01
N ARG A 231 -21.03 19.66 12.25
CA ARG A 231 -21.65 18.44 12.80
C ARG A 231 -20.58 17.49 13.30
N SER A 232 -19.51 17.33 12.53
CA SER A 232 -18.35 16.51 12.92
C SER A 232 -17.75 17.01 14.25
N LEU A 233 -17.56 18.33 14.41
CA LEU A 233 -17.06 18.89 15.67
C LEU A 233 -18.02 18.62 16.85
N TYR A 234 -19.32 18.73 16.63
CA TYR A 234 -20.30 18.45 17.67
C TYR A 234 -20.30 16.98 18.09
N ILE A 235 -20.16 16.05 17.14
CA ILE A 235 -20.04 14.61 17.43
C ILE A 235 -18.77 14.32 18.25
N LEU A 236 -17.64 14.95 17.91
CA LEU A 236 -16.42 14.87 18.73
C LEU A 236 -16.66 15.39 20.15
N TYR A 237 -17.33 16.54 20.30
CA TYR A 237 -17.68 17.08 21.61
C TYR A 237 -18.56 16.12 22.41
N GLN A 238 -19.60 15.54 21.80
CA GLN A 238 -20.48 14.57 22.47
C GLN A 238 -19.74 13.33 22.98
N ALA A 239 -18.65 12.92 22.33
CA ALA A 239 -17.86 11.76 22.78
C ALA A 239 -17.19 11.99 24.15
N TYR A 240 -16.84 13.24 24.45
CA TYR A 240 -16.31 13.69 25.76
C TYR A 240 -17.43 14.05 26.74
N TYR A 241 -18.56 14.55 26.23
CA TYR A 241 -19.70 15.00 27.04
C TYR A 241 -20.99 14.24 26.67
N PRO A 242 -21.16 12.97 27.09
CA PRO A 242 -22.33 12.16 26.71
C PRO A 242 -23.69 12.72 27.20
N LYS A 243 -23.66 13.60 28.21
CA LYS A 243 -24.85 14.29 28.74
C LYS A 243 -25.30 15.48 27.89
N ALA A 244 -24.50 15.89 26.90
CA ALA A 244 -24.86 16.97 25.99
C ALA A 244 -26.12 16.60 25.17
N ASP A 245 -26.83 17.61 24.68
CA ASP A 245 -27.97 17.42 23.79
C ASP A 245 -27.61 16.52 22.60
N SER A 246 -28.57 15.76 22.07
CA SER A 246 -28.35 15.04 20.81
C SER A 246 -28.12 16.04 19.67
N LEU A 247 -27.33 15.66 18.64
CA LEU A 247 -27.08 16.51 17.47
C LEU A 247 -28.38 17.09 16.89
N HIS A 248 -29.42 16.25 16.76
CA HIS A 248 -30.73 16.68 16.27
C HIS A 248 -31.40 17.75 17.17
N LYS A 249 -31.28 17.62 18.50
CA LYS A 249 -31.81 18.62 19.44
C LYS A 249 -31.01 19.93 19.35
N ALA A 250 -29.69 19.85 19.26
CA ALA A 250 -28.81 21.01 19.10
C ALA A 250 -29.10 21.77 17.80
N GLU A 251 -29.29 21.06 16.68
CA GLU A 251 -29.70 21.64 15.40
C GLU A 251 -31.07 22.31 15.48
N LYS A 252 -32.03 21.68 16.14
CA LYS A 252 -33.36 22.26 16.34
C LYS A 252 -33.28 23.56 17.16
N ARG A 253 -32.40 23.61 18.16
CA ARG A 253 -32.13 24.83 18.95
C ARG A 253 -31.55 25.95 18.07
N LEU A 254 -30.54 25.65 17.24
CA LEU A 254 -29.96 26.60 16.30
C LEU A 254 -30.98 27.16 15.30
N LYS A 255 -31.79 26.27 14.71
CA LYS A 255 -32.85 26.65 13.76
C LYS A 255 -33.86 27.59 14.41
N LYS A 256 -34.26 27.33 15.66
CA LYS A 256 -35.12 28.24 16.44
C LYS A 256 -34.49 29.61 16.67
N GLN A 257 -33.17 29.65 16.88
CA GLN A 257 -32.41 30.88 17.10
C GLN A 257 -31.98 31.58 15.80
N LYS A 258 -32.27 31.02 14.62
CA LYS A 258 -31.83 31.52 13.30
C LYS A 258 -30.31 31.68 13.19
N LEU A 259 -29.55 30.89 13.93
CA LEU A 259 -28.08 30.89 13.91
C LEU A 259 -27.54 29.88 12.91
N SER A 260 -26.36 30.16 12.35
CA SER A 260 -25.67 29.23 11.45
C SER A 260 -25.05 28.05 12.21
N MET A 261 -24.76 26.95 11.50
CA MET A 261 -24.13 25.74 12.07
C MET A 261 -22.81 26.00 12.81
N LYS A 262 -22.09 27.09 12.48
CA LYS A 262 -20.87 27.51 13.19
C LYS A 262 -21.09 27.79 14.68
N HIS A 263 -22.31 28.12 15.06
CA HIS A 263 -22.69 28.42 16.45
C HIS A 263 -23.12 27.19 17.24
N ILE A 264 -23.02 25.97 16.66
CA ILE A 264 -23.42 24.73 17.36
C ILE A 264 -22.56 24.45 18.60
N LEU A 265 -21.30 24.90 18.56
CA LEU A 265 -20.37 24.89 19.68
C LEU A 265 -20.10 26.32 20.12
N SER A 266 -20.30 26.62 21.39
CA SER A 266 -19.90 27.90 21.97
C SER A 266 -18.36 28.03 22.00
N PRO A 267 -17.80 29.25 22.08
CA PRO A 267 -16.34 29.43 22.21
C PRO A 267 -15.73 28.73 23.43
N GLN A 268 -16.52 28.48 24.48
CA GLN A 268 -16.09 27.69 25.62
C GLN A 268 -16.01 26.20 25.26
N MET A 269 -17.06 25.65 24.63
CA MET A 269 -17.07 24.25 24.20
C MET A 269 -15.96 23.95 23.18
N GLN A 270 -15.64 24.92 22.32
CA GLN A 270 -14.53 24.83 21.37
C GLN A 270 -13.16 24.71 22.08
N ARG A 271 -12.96 25.47 23.16
CA ARG A 271 -11.74 25.40 23.98
C ARG A 271 -11.65 24.07 24.73
N GLU A 272 -12.72 23.68 25.41
CA GLU A 272 -12.82 22.39 26.12
C GLU A 272 -12.52 21.21 25.19
N LEU A 273 -13.10 21.20 23.99
CA LEU A 273 -12.82 20.16 22.98
C LEU A 273 -11.34 20.13 22.57
N SER A 274 -10.74 21.30 22.34
CA SER A 274 -9.33 21.41 21.93
C SER A 274 -8.36 20.94 23.03
N GLU A 275 -8.67 21.26 24.29
CA GLU A 275 -7.90 20.84 25.47
C GLU A 275 -7.99 19.33 25.68
N ASN A 276 -9.19 18.74 25.61
CA ASN A 276 -9.38 17.29 25.73
C ASN A 276 -8.63 16.52 24.63
N LEU A 277 -8.66 17.00 23.38
CA LEU A 277 -7.91 16.41 22.28
C LEU A 277 -6.39 16.50 22.48
N ALA A 278 -5.89 17.61 23.03
CA ALA A 278 -4.48 17.74 23.36
C ALA A 278 -4.08 16.74 24.46
N ASN A 279 -4.89 16.58 25.50
CA ASN A 279 -4.66 15.59 26.56
C ASN A 279 -4.64 14.15 26.04
N ASP A 280 -5.54 13.80 25.10
CA ASP A 280 -5.55 12.48 24.48
C ASP A 280 -4.32 12.24 23.59
N VAL A 281 -3.82 13.26 22.89
CA VAL A 281 -2.57 13.18 22.13
C VAL A 281 -1.38 12.91 23.07
N ASP A 282 -1.30 13.65 24.18
CA ASP A 282 -0.22 13.47 25.16
C ASP A 282 -0.29 12.10 25.85
N THR A 283 -1.50 11.65 26.20
CA THR A 283 -1.72 10.31 26.77
C THR A 283 -1.30 9.22 25.79
N ALA A 284 -1.67 9.35 24.51
CA ALA A 284 -1.29 8.39 23.48
C ALA A 284 0.24 8.40 23.21
N LEU A 285 0.89 9.57 23.26
CA LEU A 285 2.35 9.70 23.17
C LEU A 285 3.06 8.95 24.31
N VAL A 286 2.57 9.07 25.54
CA VAL A 286 3.11 8.36 26.70
C VAL A 286 2.94 6.85 26.55
N GLN A 287 1.76 6.39 26.14
CA GLN A 287 1.49 4.96 25.93
C GLN A 287 2.44 4.34 24.89
N VAL A 288 2.67 5.01 23.76
CA VAL A 288 3.59 4.52 22.71
C VAL A 288 5.04 4.45 23.20
N ARG A 289 5.48 5.42 24.02
CA ARG A 289 6.83 5.41 24.62
C ARG A 289 7.00 4.25 25.61
N GLN A 290 5.94 3.90 26.34
CA GLN A 290 5.98 2.84 27.35
C GLN A 290 5.86 1.44 26.74
N SER A 291 5.01 1.25 25.73
CA SER A 291 4.79 -0.07 25.12
C SER A 291 5.96 -0.51 24.23
N GLY A 292 6.73 0.44 23.69
CA GLY A 292 7.88 0.18 22.80
C GLY A 292 7.55 -0.58 21.51
N THR A 293 6.28 -0.94 21.32
CA THR A 293 5.78 -1.83 20.28
C THR A 293 4.52 -1.18 19.70
N ALA A 294 4.61 -0.68 18.46
CA ALA A 294 3.42 -0.60 17.62
C ALA A 294 3.45 -1.80 16.70
N SER A 295 2.34 -2.54 16.68
CA SER A 295 2.15 -3.59 15.68
C SER A 295 2.20 -2.95 14.29
N ARG A 296 2.96 -3.55 13.37
CA ARG A 296 3.01 -3.16 11.95
C ARG A 296 1.63 -3.14 11.29
N LEU A 297 0.68 -3.84 11.87
CA LEU A 297 -0.60 -4.21 11.27
C LEU A 297 -1.78 -3.36 11.78
N GLU A 298 -1.58 -2.54 12.80
CA GLU A 298 -2.63 -1.68 13.38
C GLU A 298 -2.44 -0.20 13.06
N VAL A 299 -3.56 0.54 12.92
CA VAL A 299 -3.50 2.01 12.87
C VAL A 299 -3.14 2.48 14.27
N PRO A 300 -2.05 3.23 14.47
CA PRO A 300 -1.73 3.75 15.78
C PRO A 300 -2.77 4.79 16.20
N VAL A 301 -3.41 4.58 17.35
CA VAL A 301 -4.45 5.49 17.87
C VAL A 301 -3.94 6.93 17.97
N ILE A 302 -2.67 7.12 18.33
CA ILE A 302 -2.00 8.42 18.31
C ILE A 302 -2.11 9.17 16.99
N ALA A 303 -2.00 8.48 15.84
CA ALA A 303 -2.10 9.12 14.54
C ALA A 303 -3.52 9.65 14.30
N ILE A 304 -4.54 8.91 14.80
CA ILE A 304 -5.95 9.31 14.77
C ILE A 304 -6.19 10.50 15.71
N CYS A 305 -5.62 10.50 16.91
CA CYS A 305 -5.71 11.63 17.84
C CYS A 305 -5.13 12.91 17.24
N LEU A 306 -3.92 12.82 16.65
CA LEU A 306 -3.28 13.94 15.96
C LEU A 306 -4.12 14.44 14.77
N TYR A 307 -4.72 13.51 14.00
CA TYR A 307 -5.64 13.88 12.93
C TYR A 307 -6.87 14.63 13.47
N HIS A 308 -7.51 14.16 14.54
CA HIS A 308 -8.64 14.86 15.14
C HIS A 308 -8.24 16.24 15.68
N GLN A 309 -7.08 16.36 16.33
CA GLN A 309 -6.56 17.65 16.79
C GLN A 309 -6.37 18.61 15.60
N LEU A 310 -5.74 18.16 14.51
CA LEU A 310 -5.59 18.94 13.28
C LEU A 310 -6.95 19.33 12.70
N TYR A 311 -7.88 18.39 12.59
CA TYR A 311 -9.22 18.60 12.04
C TYR A 311 -9.99 19.67 12.82
N VAL A 312 -10.01 19.59 14.16
CA VAL A 312 -10.68 20.56 15.03
C VAL A 312 -10.05 21.94 14.90
N HIS A 313 -8.72 22.02 14.98
CA HIS A 313 -8.00 23.29 14.86
C HIS A 313 -8.27 23.98 13.52
N CYS A 314 -8.32 23.22 12.42
CA CYS A 314 -8.55 23.76 11.09
C CYS A 314 -9.98 24.24 10.86
N ILE A 315 -11.00 23.59 11.45
CA ILE A 315 -12.38 24.03 11.31
C ILE A 315 -12.64 25.30 12.11
N ILE A 316 -12.07 25.40 13.32
CA ILE A 316 -12.23 26.56 14.20
C ILE A 316 -11.46 27.76 13.64
N ASN A 317 -10.19 27.59 13.30
CA ASN A 317 -9.29 28.70 12.95
C ASN A 317 -9.17 28.95 11.44
N GLY A 318 -9.74 28.07 10.61
CA GLY A 318 -9.70 28.15 9.16
C GLY A 318 -8.65 27.26 8.50
N LYS A 319 -8.87 26.98 7.22
CA LYS A 319 -8.12 26.00 6.40
C LYS A 319 -6.63 26.32 6.24
N SER A 320 -6.23 27.58 6.36
CA SER A 320 -4.81 27.98 6.29
C SER A 320 -3.95 27.35 7.39
N ASN A 321 -4.57 26.83 8.45
CA ASN A 321 -3.86 26.20 9.56
C ASN A 321 -3.55 24.71 9.34
N ILE A 322 -3.98 24.09 8.24
CA ILE A 322 -3.70 22.67 7.97
C ILE A 322 -2.20 22.39 7.94
N LEU A 323 -1.42 23.19 7.21
CA LEU A 323 0.03 23.03 7.11
C LEU A 323 0.78 23.31 8.42
N PRO A 324 0.51 24.41 9.15
CA PRO A 324 1.03 24.62 10.49
C PRO A 324 0.75 23.45 11.45
N SER A 325 -0.51 23.00 11.54
CA SER A 325 -0.89 21.89 12.42
C SER A 325 -0.27 20.56 12.01
N LEU A 326 -0.08 20.32 10.72
CA LEU A 326 0.67 19.16 10.22
C LEU A 326 2.14 19.20 10.70
N LYS A 327 2.81 20.35 10.57
CA LYS A 327 4.20 20.52 11.03
C LYS A 327 4.32 20.35 12.55
N GLU A 328 3.39 20.91 13.30
CA GLU A 328 3.34 20.76 14.77
C GLU A 328 3.11 19.30 15.19
N GLY A 329 2.18 18.60 14.55
CA GLY A 329 1.96 17.18 14.82
C GLY A 329 3.19 16.33 14.47
N LEU A 330 3.88 16.64 13.38
CA LEU A 330 5.12 15.95 13.00
C LEU A 330 6.25 16.20 13.99
N SER A 331 6.41 17.43 14.50
CA SER A 331 7.45 17.73 15.51
C SER A 331 7.19 17.00 16.84
N LYS A 332 5.93 16.83 17.27
CA LYS A 332 5.59 15.98 18.42
C LYS A 332 6.07 14.53 18.22
N LEU A 333 5.98 14.03 16.98
CA LEU A 333 6.42 12.69 16.59
C LEU A 333 7.94 12.57 16.35
N GLU A 334 8.71 13.66 16.28
CA GLU A 334 10.18 13.63 16.13
C GLU A 334 10.85 12.90 17.30
N SER A 335 10.34 13.12 18.50
CA SER A 335 10.83 12.49 19.73
C SER A 335 10.72 10.96 19.74
N LEU A 336 9.79 10.37 18.97
CA LEU A 336 9.57 8.93 18.94
C LEU A 336 10.61 8.17 18.10
N THR A 337 11.27 8.82 17.13
CA THR A 337 12.27 8.17 16.26
C THR A 337 13.67 8.10 16.86
N ALA A 338 13.92 8.78 17.98
CA ALA A 338 15.20 8.75 18.67
C ALA A 338 15.36 7.53 19.60
N ILE A 339 14.27 6.78 19.84
CA ILE A 339 14.23 5.69 20.81
C ILE A 339 14.53 4.36 20.11
N SER A 340 15.80 3.97 20.20
CA SER A 340 16.37 2.63 20.00
C SER A 340 17.25 2.43 18.75
N PRO A 341 18.58 2.38 18.94
CA PRO A 341 19.51 1.80 17.99
C PRO A 341 19.68 0.28 18.24
N ARG A 342 19.65 -0.49 17.15
CA ARG A 342 20.52 -1.66 16.89
C ARG A 342 20.22 -3.06 17.46
N LYS A 343 19.13 -3.38 18.16
CA LYS A 343 19.06 -4.75 18.76
C LYS A 343 18.52 -5.91 17.91
N ASN A 344 17.74 -5.70 16.85
CA ASN A 344 17.35 -6.80 15.95
C ASN A 344 17.25 -6.31 14.51
N ALA A 345 18.26 -6.58 13.67
CA ALA A 345 18.26 -6.21 12.25
C ALA A 345 17.17 -6.92 11.41
N LEU A 346 16.55 -7.97 11.98
CA LEU A 346 15.40 -8.68 11.43
C LEU A 346 14.07 -8.04 11.84
N GLU A 347 14.06 -7.18 12.86
CA GLU A 347 12.85 -6.48 13.30
C GLU A 347 12.68 -5.14 12.59
N ARG A 348 11.80 -5.22 11.60
CA ARG A 348 10.56 -4.47 11.56
C ARG A 348 10.66 -2.93 11.53
N VAL A 349 10.18 -2.34 10.43
CA VAL A 349 9.72 -0.95 10.28
C VAL A 349 9.46 -0.25 11.62
N HIS A 350 10.10 0.89 11.85
CA HIS A 350 9.96 1.65 13.09
C HIS A 350 8.50 2.08 13.31
N PRO A 351 7.85 1.72 14.45
CA PRO A 351 6.52 2.19 14.85
C PRO A 351 6.20 3.65 14.53
N GLY A 352 7.14 4.54 14.85
CA GLY A 352 7.05 5.97 14.56
C GLY A 352 6.91 6.32 13.07
N GLN A 353 7.46 5.52 12.16
CA GLN A 353 7.32 5.75 10.72
C GLN A 353 5.90 5.45 10.25
N ILE A 354 5.28 4.38 10.76
CA ILE A 354 3.88 4.02 10.48
C ILE A 354 2.94 5.11 11.00
N ILE A 355 3.20 5.61 12.22
CA ILE A 355 2.44 6.71 12.82
C ILE A 355 2.50 7.96 11.93
N ARG A 356 3.71 8.36 11.51
CA ARG A 356 3.92 9.53 10.65
C ARG A 356 3.25 9.35 9.30
N GLU A 357 3.39 8.17 8.68
CA GLU A 357 2.77 7.90 7.39
C GLU A 357 1.27 8.08 7.47
N TRP A 358 0.62 7.44 8.45
CA TRP A 358 -0.83 7.54 8.58
C TRP A 358 -1.29 8.98 8.86
N PHE A 359 -0.57 9.71 9.71
CA PHE A 359 -0.87 11.11 10.00
C PHE A 359 -0.70 12.01 8.76
N ILE A 360 0.37 11.84 7.99
CA ILE A 360 0.59 12.59 6.74
C ILE A 360 -0.48 12.25 5.70
N VAL A 361 -0.78 10.96 5.50
CA VAL A 361 -1.79 10.53 4.51
C VAL A 361 -3.16 11.08 4.88
N SER A 362 -3.55 11.07 6.16
CA SER A 362 -4.84 11.59 6.61
C SER A 362 -4.92 13.12 6.49
N ALA A 363 -3.84 13.84 6.79
CA ALA A 363 -3.75 15.28 6.57
C ALA A 363 -3.82 15.64 5.07
N LEU A 364 -3.16 14.86 4.19
CA LEU A 364 -3.23 15.06 2.74
C LEU A 364 -4.63 14.77 2.18
N ASP A 365 -5.31 13.72 2.64
CA ASP A 365 -6.70 13.42 2.26
C ASP A 365 -7.63 14.58 2.68
N PHE A 366 -7.49 15.09 3.90
CA PHE A 366 -8.25 16.25 4.37
C PHE A 366 -7.95 17.53 3.58
N LEU A 367 -6.68 17.79 3.29
CA LEU A 367 -6.26 18.94 2.50
C LEU A 367 -6.82 18.87 1.08
N ALA A 368 -6.74 17.69 0.43
CA ALA A 368 -7.27 17.48 -0.91
C ALA A 368 -8.79 17.74 -0.98
N ASN A 369 -9.55 17.25 0.01
CA ASN A 369 -10.99 17.49 0.12
C ASN A 369 -11.34 18.95 0.48
N SER A 370 -10.36 19.72 0.97
CA SER A 370 -10.55 21.12 1.37
C SER A 370 -10.38 22.12 0.21
N ASN A 371 -10.09 21.67 -1.02
CA ASN A 371 -9.77 22.49 -2.19
C ASN A 371 -8.57 23.42 -1.94
N PRO A 372 -7.35 22.87 -1.83
CA PRO A 372 -6.17 23.64 -1.47
C PRO A 372 -5.70 24.52 -2.63
N SER A 373 -5.03 25.63 -2.32
CA SER A 373 -4.31 26.37 -3.35
C SER A 373 -3.15 25.52 -3.91
N PRO A 374 -2.73 25.72 -5.17
CA PRO A 374 -1.60 24.99 -5.73
C PRO A 374 -0.29 25.18 -4.95
N LYS A 375 -0.15 26.29 -4.21
CA LYS A 375 1.00 26.52 -3.34
C LYS A 375 0.96 25.63 -2.10
N GLU A 376 -0.19 25.59 -1.41
CA GLU A 376 -0.38 24.76 -0.21
C GLU A 376 -0.22 23.27 -0.54
N TRP A 377 -0.80 22.81 -1.66
CA TRP A 377 -0.69 21.41 -2.08
C TRP A 377 0.77 20.99 -2.37
N ARG A 378 1.55 21.88 -3.00
CA ARG A 378 2.97 21.65 -3.27
C ARG A 378 3.79 21.59 -1.99
N GLU A 379 3.53 22.49 -1.04
CA GLU A 379 4.21 22.48 0.25
C GLU A 379 3.87 21.21 1.05
N ALA A 380 2.59 20.80 1.06
CA ALA A 380 2.16 19.59 1.75
C ALA A 380 2.81 18.31 1.19
N THR A 381 2.83 18.17 -0.14
CA THR A 381 3.44 17.02 -0.81
C THR A 381 4.96 17.00 -0.66
N LEU A 382 5.62 18.17 -0.62
CA LEU A 382 7.05 18.28 -0.30
C LEU A 382 7.34 17.83 1.14
N ILE A 383 6.53 18.26 2.12
CA ILE A 383 6.65 17.80 3.51
C ILE A 383 6.50 16.28 3.57
N ALA A 384 5.50 15.71 2.88
CA ALA A 384 5.26 14.28 2.87
C ALA A 384 6.46 13.47 2.35
N ILE A 385 6.96 13.80 1.15
CA ILE A 385 8.09 13.07 0.54
C ILE A 385 9.42 13.32 1.27
N SER A 386 9.61 14.50 1.87
CA SER A 386 10.80 14.78 2.68
C SER A 386 10.79 14.01 4.01
N THR A 387 9.61 13.76 4.57
CA THR A 387 9.46 13.03 5.84
C THR A 387 9.56 11.53 5.64
N ILE A 388 8.95 10.99 4.58
CA ILE A 388 8.98 9.56 4.24
C ILE A 388 9.31 9.39 2.75
N PRO A 389 10.61 9.43 2.38
CA PRO A 389 11.03 9.33 0.98
C PRO A 389 10.73 7.98 0.33
N SER A 390 10.50 6.93 1.13
CA SER A 390 10.25 5.57 0.66
C SER A 390 8.80 5.30 0.22
N GLN A 391 7.88 6.25 0.42
CA GLN A 391 6.46 6.02 0.13
C GLN A 391 6.10 6.39 -1.33
N PRO A 392 5.69 5.43 -2.18
CA PRO A 392 5.41 5.69 -3.59
C PRO A 392 4.22 6.63 -3.81
N VAL A 393 3.19 6.58 -2.97
CA VAL A 393 2.04 7.50 -3.06
C VAL A 393 2.49 8.95 -2.90
N PHE A 394 3.41 9.23 -1.97
CA PHE A 394 3.94 10.59 -1.79
C PHE A 394 4.79 11.02 -2.99
N ALA A 395 5.57 10.11 -3.56
CA ALA A 395 6.34 10.35 -4.78
C ALA A 395 5.43 10.74 -5.95
N GLN A 396 4.35 9.98 -6.17
CA GLN A 396 3.36 10.27 -7.23
C GLN A 396 2.70 11.64 -7.03
N LEU A 397 2.22 11.93 -5.81
CA LEU A 397 1.55 13.20 -5.49
C LEU A 397 2.50 14.40 -5.61
N PHE A 398 3.75 14.24 -5.17
CA PHE A 398 4.79 15.25 -5.29
C PHE A 398 5.06 15.58 -6.77
N VAL A 399 5.38 14.58 -7.60
CA VAL A 399 5.67 14.86 -9.03
C VAL A 399 4.44 15.48 -9.73
N ALA A 400 3.24 14.98 -9.44
CA ALA A 400 2.00 15.51 -10.00
C ALA A 400 1.73 16.97 -9.59
N ALA A 401 2.04 17.35 -8.34
CA ALA A 401 1.93 18.73 -7.87
C ALA A 401 2.87 19.70 -8.61
N TYR A 402 3.96 19.18 -9.17
CA TYR A 402 5.02 19.93 -9.86
C TYR A 402 5.05 19.75 -11.38
N LYS A 403 3.98 19.22 -11.99
CA LYS A 403 3.90 18.91 -13.43
C LYS A 403 4.16 20.09 -14.39
N ASN A 404 4.14 21.33 -13.93
CA ASN A 404 4.36 22.52 -14.77
C ASN A 404 5.86 22.82 -14.96
N ASN A 405 6.28 23.07 -16.20
CA ASN A 405 7.69 23.12 -16.62
C ASN A 405 8.58 24.07 -15.79
N THR A 406 8.07 25.23 -15.38
CA THR A 406 8.80 26.19 -14.55
C THR A 406 9.14 25.66 -13.16
N MET A 407 8.34 24.73 -12.65
CA MET A 407 8.43 24.19 -11.28
C MET A 407 9.03 22.78 -11.23
N SER A 408 9.23 22.14 -12.40
CA SER A 408 9.94 20.86 -12.54
C SER A 408 11.37 20.88 -11.98
N GLN A 409 11.97 22.07 -11.87
CA GLN A 409 13.28 22.25 -11.24
C GLN A 409 13.29 21.88 -9.76
N GLN A 410 12.17 22.03 -9.05
CA GLN A 410 12.12 21.65 -7.63
C GLN A 410 12.22 20.13 -7.46
N VAL A 411 11.50 19.36 -8.31
CA VAL A 411 11.63 17.90 -8.35
C VAL A 411 13.05 17.50 -8.74
N GLN A 412 13.66 18.19 -9.71
CA GLN A 412 15.06 17.94 -10.11
C GLN A 412 16.04 18.17 -8.95
N ARG A 413 15.89 19.28 -8.22
CA ARG A 413 16.74 19.60 -7.06
C ARG A 413 16.58 18.57 -5.95
N PHE A 414 15.34 18.16 -5.68
CA PHE A 414 15.05 17.08 -4.73
C PHE A 414 15.77 15.79 -5.14
N VAL A 415 15.61 15.33 -6.39
CA VAL A 415 16.27 14.12 -6.90
C VAL A 415 17.80 14.23 -6.78
N GLN A 416 18.40 15.33 -7.23
CA GLN A 416 19.85 15.53 -7.17
C GLN A 416 20.38 15.54 -5.73
N TYR A 417 19.67 16.23 -4.82
CA TYR A 417 20.02 16.24 -3.40
C TYR A 417 19.92 14.84 -2.79
N SER A 418 18.84 14.11 -3.07
CA SER A 418 18.59 12.76 -2.56
C SER A 418 19.64 11.77 -3.07
N ILE A 419 19.98 11.79 -4.36
CA ILE A 419 21.06 10.97 -4.93
C ILE A 419 22.38 11.26 -4.23
N ARG A 420 22.77 12.54 -4.13
CA ARG A 420 24.03 12.93 -3.48
C ARG A 420 24.06 12.55 -2.01
N SER A 421 22.96 12.73 -1.28
CA SER A 421 22.84 12.35 0.12
C SER A 421 22.94 10.83 0.31
N SER A 422 22.31 10.06 -0.58
CA SER A 422 22.41 8.60 -0.59
C SER A 422 23.83 8.14 -0.87
N MET A 423 24.50 8.68 -1.89
CA MET A 423 25.89 8.34 -2.23
C MET A 423 26.89 8.64 -1.11
N ASN A 424 26.59 9.63 -0.26
CA ASN A 424 27.42 9.92 0.92
C ASN A 424 27.22 8.92 2.06
N LYS A 425 26.10 8.20 2.10
CA LYS A 425 25.71 7.30 3.20
C LYS A 425 25.72 5.82 2.81
N PHE A 426 25.56 5.51 1.52
CA PHE A 426 25.32 4.20 0.96
C PHE A 426 25.96 4.10 -0.44
N ASP A 427 26.20 2.87 -0.89
CA ASP A 427 26.83 2.60 -2.19
C ASP A 427 25.89 2.84 -3.40
N SER A 428 24.57 2.94 -3.18
CA SER A 428 23.60 3.24 -4.24
C SER A 428 22.40 4.03 -3.71
N PRO A 429 21.82 4.95 -4.52
CA PRO A 429 20.54 5.58 -4.22
C PRO A 429 19.36 4.59 -4.19
N ALA A 430 18.36 4.89 -3.37
CA ALA A 430 17.12 4.12 -3.34
C ALA A 430 16.43 4.14 -4.73
N PRO A 431 15.87 3.02 -5.21
CA PRO A 431 15.30 2.96 -6.56
C PRO A 431 14.16 3.96 -6.80
N LEU A 432 13.35 4.22 -5.77
CA LEU A 432 12.23 5.15 -5.84
C LEU A 432 12.68 6.57 -6.24
N ILE A 433 13.92 6.97 -5.93
CA ILE A 433 14.47 8.27 -6.35
C ILE A 433 14.58 8.35 -7.88
N TRP A 434 15.05 7.26 -8.51
CA TRP A 434 15.12 7.15 -9.96
C TRP A 434 13.74 7.05 -10.60
N GLN A 435 12.79 6.38 -9.95
CA GLN A 435 11.39 6.35 -10.38
C GLN A 435 10.75 7.75 -10.36
N ILE A 436 11.01 8.56 -9.34
CA ILE A 436 10.59 9.96 -9.27
C ILE A 436 11.18 10.78 -10.43
N ALA A 437 12.47 10.59 -10.70
CA ALA A 437 13.16 11.26 -11.80
C ALA A 437 12.55 10.88 -13.17
N LEU A 438 12.28 9.60 -13.37
CA LEU A 438 11.63 9.07 -14.58
C LEU A 438 10.22 9.64 -14.73
N LEU A 439 9.37 9.52 -13.70
CA LEU A 439 7.99 10.00 -13.71
C LEU A 439 7.93 11.50 -14.07
N LYS A 440 8.85 12.29 -13.51
CA LYS A 440 8.98 13.72 -13.80
C LYS A 440 9.28 13.99 -15.29
N GLU A 441 10.21 13.25 -15.90
CA GLU A 441 10.47 13.40 -17.34
C GLU A 441 9.31 12.90 -18.21
N LEU A 442 8.58 11.86 -17.78
CA LEU A 442 7.38 11.39 -18.47
C LEU A 442 6.24 12.43 -18.47
N TYR A 443 5.97 13.07 -17.33
CA TYR A 443 5.01 14.20 -17.25
C TYR A 443 5.39 15.37 -18.15
N ARG A 444 6.68 15.61 -18.35
CA ARG A 444 7.17 16.67 -19.24
C ARG A 444 6.87 16.35 -20.71
N VAL A 445 7.02 15.09 -21.12
CA VAL A 445 6.79 14.69 -22.51
C VAL A 445 5.32 14.42 -22.83
N GLU A 446 4.50 14.05 -21.85
CA GLU A 446 3.04 13.93 -21.99
C GLU A 446 2.42 15.22 -22.56
N LYS A 447 2.92 16.38 -22.13
CA LYS A 447 2.45 17.70 -22.58
C LYS A 447 2.82 18.05 -24.01
N ALA A 448 3.75 17.32 -24.63
CA ALA A 448 4.24 17.63 -25.98
C ALA A 448 3.27 17.20 -27.11
N GLY A 449 2.15 16.56 -26.78
CA GLY A 449 1.00 16.46 -27.67
C GLY A 449 0.95 15.22 -28.58
N VAL A 450 -0.29 14.78 -28.76
CA VAL A 450 -0.80 13.51 -29.34
C VAL A 450 -0.82 13.51 -30.88
N GLU A 451 -0.44 14.63 -31.52
CA GLU A 451 -0.54 14.82 -32.98
C GLU A 451 0.61 14.17 -33.78
N ASN A 452 1.54 13.50 -33.09
CA ASN A 452 2.74 12.95 -33.70
C ASN A 452 2.63 11.43 -33.90
N CYS A 453 3.04 10.95 -35.07
CA CYS A 453 2.86 9.56 -35.49
C CYS A 453 3.56 8.50 -34.61
N CYS A 454 4.54 8.89 -33.78
CA CYS A 454 5.17 8.02 -32.79
C CYS A 454 5.86 8.83 -31.67
N ALA A 455 6.23 8.18 -30.58
CA ALA A 455 6.87 8.84 -29.43
C ALA A 455 8.20 9.53 -29.78
N ARG A 456 8.91 9.03 -30.80
CA ARG A 456 10.14 9.66 -31.30
C ARG A 456 9.89 11.08 -31.80
N HIS A 457 8.81 11.27 -32.55
CA HIS A 457 8.41 12.57 -33.07
C HIS A 457 7.71 13.41 -31.99
N ALA A 458 6.92 12.78 -31.11
CA ALA A 458 6.21 13.46 -30.03
C ALA A 458 7.14 14.07 -28.97
N TRP A 459 8.17 13.33 -28.55
CA TRP A 459 8.99 13.73 -27.39
C TRP A 459 10.25 14.51 -27.79
N GLY A 460 10.69 14.36 -29.03
CA GLY A 460 11.92 14.96 -29.54
C GLY A 460 13.20 14.29 -29.01
N SER A 461 14.30 14.50 -29.74
CA SER A 461 15.59 13.83 -29.48
C SER A 461 16.20 14.16 -28.11
N VAL A 462 15.96 15.37 -27.60
CA VAL A 462 16.49 15.83 -26.31
C VAL A 462 15.84 15.09 -25.14
N ALA A 463 14.51 14.96 -25.14
CA ALA A 463 13.81 14.28 -24.05
C ALA A 463 14.14 12.78 -24.04
N ILE A 464 14.18 12.15 -25.22
CA ILE A 464 14.58 10.75 -25.38
C ILE A 464 15.99 10.52 -24.85
N ARG A 465 16.95 11.41 -25.16
CA ARG A 465 18.32 11.31 -24.63
C ARG A 465 18.36 11.41 -23.11
N ARG A 466 17.56 12.29 -22.50
CA ARG A 466 17.48 12.44 -21.05
C ARG A 466 16.89 11.21 -20.37
N ILE A 467 15.78 10.68 -20.89
CA ILE A 467 15.15 9.47 -20.34
C ILE A 467 16.11 8.28 -20.44
N ARG A 468 16.80 8.12 -21.58
CA ARG A 468 17.86 7.10 -21.73
C ARG A 468 18.98 7.28 -20.71
N GLN A 469 19.49 8.51 -20.56
CA GLN A 469 20.54 8.78 -19.59
C GLN A 469 20.08 8.45 -18.17
N LEU A 470 18.84 8.75 -17.80
CA LEU A 470 18.28 8.37 -16.50
C LEU A 470 18.24 6.86 -16.30
N PHE A 471 17.86 6.08 -17.31
CA PHE A 471 17.91 4.63 -17.24
C PHE A 471 19.34 4.12 -17.08
N GLU A 472 20.27 4.60 -17.92
CA GLU A 472 21.67 4.18 -17.83
C GLU A 472 22.31 4.60 -16.50
N ASP A 473 22.03 5.80 -15.99
CA ASP A 473 22.52 6.26 -14.69
C ASP A 473 21.95 5.37 -13.57
N ALA A 474 20.63 5.15 -13.54
CA ALA A 474 19.97 4.30 -12.54
C ALA A 474 20.51 2.86 -12.53
N LEU A 475 20.80 2.30 -13.71
CA LEU A 475 21.27 0.92 -13.90
C LEU A 475 22.80 0.80 -13.80
N SER A 476 23.54 1.91 -13.86
CA SER A 476 25.00 1.94 -13.74
C SER A 476 25.50 1.74 -12.31
N HIS A 477 24.66 2.06 -11.31
CA HIS A 477 25.02 1.88 -9.91
C HIS A 477 25.20 0.40 -9.58
N THR A 478 26.45 0.02 -9.30
CA THR A 478 26.95 -1.35 -9.19
C THR A 478 26.54 -2.09 -7.92
N SER A 479 25.99 -1.41 -6.92
CA SER A 479 25.68 -2.01 -5.61
C SER A 479 24.39 -2.83 -5.57
N TRP A 480 23.65 -2.97 -6.69
CA TRP A 480 22.62 -4.02 -6.78
C TRP A 480 23.24 -5.43 -6.82
N ARG A 481 24.59 -5.54 -6.80
CA ARG A 481 25.37 -6.77 -6.96
C ARG A 481 26.44 -7.06 -5.90
N SER A 482 26.82 -6.14 -5.02
CA SER A 482 28.04 -6.33 -4.21
C SER A 482 27.81 -7.20 -2.97
N GLU A 483 28.21 -8.46 -3.11
CA GLU A 483 28.91 -9.33 -2.14
C GLU A 483 29.17 -8.72 -0.74
N GLY A 484 28.74 -9.42 0.31
CA GLY A 484 29.50 -9.46 1.57
C GLY A 484 29.10 -8.54 2.72
N PHE A 485 27.88 -7.99 2.80
CA PHE A 485 27.36 -7.50 4.09
C PHE A 485 26.05 -8.19 4.46
N VAL A 486 26.12 -8.97 5.54
CA VAL A 486 25.02 -9.73 6.14
C VAL A 486 24.00 -8.74 6.75
N ALA A 487 23.18 -8.13 5.89
CA ALA A 487 21.95 -7.46 6.26
C ALA A 487 20.81 -8.17 5.52
N LEU A 488 20.37 -9.27 6.12
CA LEU A 488 19.46 -10.31 5.61
C LEU A 488 18.05 -9.86 5.18
N THR A 489 17.82 -8.55 5.03
CA THR A 489 16.51 -7.97 4.64
C THR A 489 16.59 -7.15 3.35
N ILE A 490 17.79 -6.77 2.88
CA ILE A 490 17.97 -5.86 1.73
C ILE A 490 18.39 -6.62 0.45
N LEU A 491 18.97 -7.82 0.58
CA LEU A 491 19.35 -8.62 -0.60
C LEU A 491 18.13 -9.16 -1.38
N TYR A 492 17.02 -9.44 -0.70
CA TYR A 492 15.78 -9.89 -1.35
C TYR A 492 15.10 -8.80 -2.20
N LEU A 493 15.48 -7.52 -2.01
CA LEU A 493 14.90 -6.35 -2.68
C LEU A 493 15.63 -5.89 -3.93
N ALA A 494 16.93 -6.09 -3.95
CA ALA A 494 17.80 -5.48 -4.95
C ALA A 494 17.60 -6.09 -6.34
N GLU A 495 17.23 -7.38 -6.40
CA GLU A 495 17.00 -8.07 -7.67
C GLU A 495 15.67 -7.67 -8.33
N SER A 496 14.59 -7.54 -7.56
CA SER A 496 13.24 -7.27 -8.08
C SER A 496 13.09 -5.84 -8.64
N VAL A 497 13.65 -4.84 -7.97
CA VAL A 497 13.53 -3.44 -8.45
C VAL A 497 14.43 -3.16 -9.66
N ASN A 498 15.56 -3.87 -9.78
CA ASN A 498 16.41 -3.80 -10.96
C ASN A 498 15.69 -4.39 -12.18
N ALA A 499 15.07 -5.57 -12.03
CA ALA A 499 14.31 -6.22 -13.10
C ALA A 499 13.16 -5.34 -13.60
N ALA A 500 12.39 -4.71 -12.70
CA ALA A 500 11.30 -3.83 -13.10
C ALA A 500 11.77 -2.58 -13.88
N LEU A 501 12.92 -1.99 -13.50
CA LEU A 501 13.52 -0.88 -14.26
C LEU A 501 14.00 -1.31 -15.65
N TRP A 502 14.60 -2.50 -15.79
CA TRP A 502 14.96 -3.06 -17.10
C TRP A 502 13.73 -3.26 -17.99
N ARG A 503 12.65 -3.80 -17.43
CA ARG A 503 11.38 -4.01 -18.13
C ARG A 503 10.72 -2.71 -18.60
N LEU A 504 10.81 -1.64 -17.80
CA LEU A 504 10.40 -0.30 -18.25
C LEU A 504 11.32 0.26 -19.34
N TYR A 505 12.63 0.06 -19.23
CA TYR A 505 13.58 0.54 -20.24
C TYR A 505 13.33 -0.14 -21.60
N LEU A 506 13.04 -1.45 -21.57
CA LEU A 506 12.61 -2.22 -22.73
C LEU A 506 11.38 -1.59 -23.41
N ARG A 507 10.30 -1.38 -22.65
CA ARG A 507 9.05 -0.77 -23.14
C ARG A 507 9.27 0.64 -23.68
N PHE A 508 10.13 1.42 -23.02
CA PHE A 508 10.50 2.75 -23.47
C PHE A 508 11.17 2.72 -24.86
N GLU A 509 12.16 1.85 -25.08
CA GLU A 509 12.84 1.77 -26.38
C GLU A 509 11.89 1.31 -27.49
N LEU A 510 10.96 0.39 -27.18
CA LEU A 510 9.91 -0.01 -28.11
C LEU A 510 8.95 1.13 -28.42
N LYS A 511 8.55 1.90 -27.41
CA LYS A 511 7.68 3.07 -27.58
C LYS A 511 8.31 4.14 -28.47
N VAL A 512 9.63 4.32 -28.35
CA VAL A 512 10.43 5.21 -29.21
C VAL A 512 10.62 4.63 -30.63
N GLY A 513 10.34 3.35 -30.84
CA GLY A 513 10.51 2.66 -32.13
C GLY A 513 11.96 2.27 -32.43
N GLN A 514 12.73 1.92 -31.40
CA GLN A 514 14.13 1.49 -31.51
C GLN A 514 14.29 0.03 -31.08
N VAL A 515 13.77 -0.88 -31.92
CA VAL A 515 13.72 -2.32 -31.65
C VAL A 515 15.12 -2.90 -31.39
N ASP A 516 16.13 -2.56 -32.20
CA ASP A 516 17.51 -3.06 -32.01
C ASP A 516 18.08 -2.71 -30.63
N ARG A 517 17.71 -1.54 -30.10
CA ARG A 517 18.10 -1.13 -28.74
C ARG A 517 17.32 -1.90 -27.70
N ALA A 518 16.01 -2.08 -27.90
CA ALA A 518 15.20 -2.88 -27.00
C ALA A 518 15.75 -4.31 -26.88
N ILE A 519 16.17 -4.93 -28.00
CA ILE A 519 16.81 -6.26 -28.01
C ILE A 519 18.13 -6.23 -27.22
N LYS A 520 18.99 -5.22 -27.43
CA LYS A 520 20.23 -5.07 -26.63
C LYS A 520 19.95 -4.88 -25.14
N VAL A 521 18.91 -4.12 -24.79
CA VAL A 521 18.46 -3.92 -23.41
C VAL A 521 17.96 -5.25 -22.83
N LEU A 522 17.21 -6.05 -23.58
CA LEU A 522 16.78 -7.38 -23.17
C LEU A 522 17.99 -8.27 -22.83
N TYR A 523 18.94 -8.44 -23.75
CA TYR A 523 20.11 -9.30 -23.49
C TYR A 523 20.95 -8.80 -22.31
N ARG A 524 21.15 -7.47 -22.18
CA ARG A 524 21.80 -6.88 -21.00
C ARG A 524 21.03 -7.21 -19.73
N SER A 525 19.71 -7.08 -19.76
CA SER A 525 18.85 -7.32 -18.60
C SER A 525 18.84 -8.78 -18.17
N ILE A 526 18.76 -9.74 -19.10
CA ILE A 526 18.80 -11.18 -18.80
C ILE A 526 20.15 -11.56 -18.18
N HIS A 527 21.25 -11.06 -18.73
CA HIS A 527 22.57 -11.27 -18.12
C HIS A 527 22.66 -10.61 -16.73
N LYS A 528 21.99 -9.46 -16.54
CA LYS A 528 22.04 -8.72 -15.28
C LYS A 528 21.07 -9.25 -14.22
N CYS A 529 19.97 -9.88 -14.60
CA CYS A 529 18.89 -10.39 -13.76
C CYS A 529 18.44 -11.78 -14.24
N PRO A 530 19.30 -12.80 -14.15
CA PRO A 530 19.08 -14.11 -14.80
C PRO A 530 17.91 -14.91 -14.20
N TRP A 531 17.39 -14.51 -13.04
CA TRP A 531 16.33 -15.22 -12.29
C TRP A 531 14.95 -14.55 -12.39
N SER A 532 14.82 -13.38 -13.03
CA SER A 532 13.51 -12.74 -13.23
C SER A 532 12.76 -13.42 -14.36
N LYS A 533 11.70 -14.17 -14.00
CA LYS A 533 10.85 -14.87 -14.98
C LYS A 533 10.15 -13.88 -15.91
N ALA A 534 9.69 -12.75 -15.41
CA ALA A 534 8.99 -11.79 -16.27
C ALA A 534 9.89 -11.12 -17.31
N LEU A 535 11.19 -10.96 -17.08
CA LEU A 535 12.11 -10.45 -18.12
C LEU A 535 12.15 -11.39 -19.32
N TYR A 536 12.23 -12.71 -19.08
CA TYR A 536 12.15 -13.68 -20.17
C TYR A 536 10.76 -13.72 -20.80
N LEU A 537 9.69 -13.65 -20.01
CA LEU A 537 8.33 -13.62 -20.56
C LEU A 537 8.05 -12.35 -21.37
N ASP A 538 8.65 -11.21 -21.04
CA ASP A 538 8.53 -9.97 -21.82
C ASP A 538 9.14 -10.14 -23.23
N SER A 539 10.13 -11.01 -23.43
CA SER A 539 10.63 -11.34 -24.77
C SER A 539 9.55 -11.97 -25.66
N ILE A 540 8.66 -12.76 -25.07
CA ILE A 540 7.56 -13.45 -25.76
C ILE A 540 6.31 -12.56 -25.81
N LYS A 541 6.00 -11.83 -24.74
CA LYS A 541 4.77 -11.04 -24.66
C LYS A 541 4.89 -9.70 -25.37
N VAL A 542 6.05 -9.05 -25.28
CA VAL A 542 6.25 -7.66 -25.73
C VAL A 542 7.05 -7.62 -27.02
N LEU A 543 8.12 -8.41 -27.12
CA LEU A 543 9.03 -8.37 -28.28
C LEU A 543 8.64 -9.31 -29.43
N ARG A 544 7.74 -10.27 -29.21
CA ARG A 544 7.33 -11.25 -30.23
C ARG A 544 6.99 -10.66 -31.61
N PRO A 545 6.29 -9.51 -31.72
CA PRO A 545 5.99 -8.94 -33.03
C PRO A 545 7.21 -8.44 -33.80
N TYR A 546 8.36 -8.27 -33.13
CA TYR A 546 9.55 -7.60 -33.65
C TYR A 546 10.78 -8.50 -33.75
N VAL A 547 10.66 -9.74 -33.26
CA VAL A 547 11.77 -10.70 -33.17
C VAL A 547 11.41 -11.95 -33.97
N ASP A 548 12.41 -12.45 -34.70
CA ASP A 548 12.34 -13.66 -35.50
C ASP A 548 12.15 -14.92 -34.65
N ILE A 549 11.74 -16.00 -35.31
CA ILE A 549 11.41 -17.26 -34.62
C ILE A 549 12.67 -17.87 -33.99
N ASP A 550 13.83 -17.76 -34.63
CA ASP A 550 15.07 -18.39 -34.20
C ASP A 550 15.57 -17.76 -32.89
N THR A 551 15.56 -16.43 -32.80
CA THR A 551 15.88 -15.71 -31.55
C THR A 551 14.94 -16.09 -30.40
N ILE A 552 13.66 -16.36 -30.68
CA ILE A 552 12.73 -16.81 -29.64
C ILE A 552 13.02 -18.23 -29.21
N GLN A 553 13.39 -19.12 -30.14
CA GLN A 553 13.82 -20.48 -29.79
C GLN A 553 15.10 -20.47 -28.94
N GLU A 554 16.03 -19.55 -29.20
CA GLU A 554 17.22 -19.35 -28.36
C GLU A 554 16.81 -18.96 -26.93
N ILE A 555 15.92 -17.97 -26.76
CA ILE A 555 15.46 -17.53 -25.44
C ILE A 555 14.68 -18.64 -24.72
N LEU A 556 13.84 -19.40 -25.43
CA LEU A 556 13.15 -20.57 -24.89
C LEU A 556 14.13 -21.64 -24.44
N SER A 557 15.21 -21.87 -25.19
CA SER A 557 16.27 -22.80 -24.82
C SER A 557 16.97 -22.36 -23.52
N TRP A 558 17.18 -21.05 -23.33
CA TRP A 558 17.71 -20.51 -22.08
C TRP A 558 16.76 -20.67 -20.90
N LEU A 559 15.45 -20.49 -21.12
CA LEU A 559 14.43 -20.74 -20.09
C LEU A 559 14.46 -22.20 -19.63
N VAL A 560 14.52 -23.14 -20.56
CA VAL A 560 14.62 -24.58 -20.26
C VAL A 560 15.93 -24.89 -19.53
N ALA A 561 17.06 -24.33 -19.97
CA ALA A 561 18.35 -24.51 -19.29
C ALA A 561 18.39 -23.92 -17.87
N LYS A 562 17.40 -23.10 -17.50
CA LYS A 562 17.21 -22.53 -16.16
C LYS A 562 16.05 -23.17 -15.39
N ASP A 563 15.55 -24.31 -15.85
CA ASP A 563 14.41 -25.03 -15.27
C ASP A 563 13.12 -24.21 -15.18
N ILE A 564 12.93 -23.26 -16.11
CA ILE A 564 11.71 -22.47 -16.24
C ILE A 564 10.89 -23.02 -17.41
N TYR A 565 9.87 -23.82 -17.11
CA TYR A 565 9.02 -24.44 -18.10
C TYR A 565 7.75 -23.63 -18.36
N ILE A 566 7.43 -23.42 -19.64
CA ILE A 566 6.15 -22.82 -20.06
C ILE A 566 5.11 -23.94 -20.11
N ARG A 567 4.02 -23.81 -19.34
CA ARG A 567 2.87 -24.71 -19.47
C ARG A 567 2.02 -24.28 -20.66
N TYR A 568 1.79 -25.20 -21.59
CA TYR A 568 0.80 -25.06 -22.64
C TYR A 568 -0.52 -25.62 -22.11
N GLU A 569 -1.46 -24.74 -21.77
CA GLU A 569 -2.86 -25.16 -21.62
C GLU A 569 -3.49 -25.13 -23.02
N SER A 570 -3.88 -26.30 -23.52
CA SER A 570 -4.57 -26.51 -24.78
C SER A 570 -6.05 -26.19 -24.69
#